data_AF-A0A1S0YN92-F1
#
_entry.id   AF-A0A1S0YN92-F1
#
_cell.length_a   1.000
_cell.length_b   1.000
_cell.length_c   1.000
_cell.angle_alpha   90.00
_cell.angle_beta   90.00
_cell.angle_gamma   90.00
#
_symmetry.space_group_name_H-M   'P 1'
#
loop_
_entity.id
_entity.type
_entity.pdbx_description
1 polymer ?
#
loop_
_entity_poly.entity_id
_entity_poly.type
_entity_poly.pdbx_seq_one_letter_code
_entity_poly.pdbx_strand_id
1 'polypeptide(L)'
;MKAERLLAKYRDGAHLREAIPLDIGHFAEFQLDANIDYQELTLEGSILEMSVFQDLKKSIVREGGAKADIVFPAQTIVIDHEALRDSPASRARFTIAHECAHLILHQNIYYRDPLIESA
;
A
#
# COMPACT_ATOMS: atom_id res chain seq x y z
N MET A 1 6.96 9.05 19.75
CA MET A 1 7.33 9.16 18.31
C MET A 1 6.10 9.01 17.40
N LYS A 2 6.20 9.26 16.08
CA LYS A 2 5.05 9.16 15.13
C LYS A 2 4.46 7.74 15.09
N ALA A 3 5.31 6.71 15.07
CA ALA A 3 4.89 5.31 15.09
C ALA A 3 4.08 4.95 16.35
N GLU A 4 4.56 5.29 17.54
CA GLU A 4 3.85 5.04 18.81
C GLU A 4 2.47 5.72 18.85
N ARG A 5 2.34 6.94 18.31
CA ARG A 5 1.04 7.63 18.24
C ARG A 5 0.03 6.94 17.34
N LEU A 6 0.49 6.30 16.26
CA LEU A 6 -0.37 5.50 15.38
C LEU A 6 -0.77 4.20 16.06
N LEU A 7 0.19 3.51 16.67
CA LEU A 7 -0.08 2.28 17.43
C LEU A 7 -1.00 2.53 18.63
N ALA A 8 -0.92 3.68 19.29
CA ALA A 8 -1.81 4.04 20.39
C ALA A 8 -3.29 4.13 19.97
N LYS A 9 -3.55 4.49 18.71
CA LYS A 9 -4.91 4.54 18.14
C LYS A 9 -5.38 3.18 17.65
N TYR A 10 -4.46 2.37 17.14
CA TYR A 10 -4.79 1.05 16.61
C TYR A 10 -5.06 0.05 17.73
N ARG A 11 -6.26 -0.55 17.72
CA ARG A 11 -6.71 -1.55 18.71
C ARG A 11 -6.41 -1.10 20.15
N ASP A 12 -6.79 0.14 20.46
CA ASP A 12 -6.64 0.75 21.78
C ASP A 12 -5.23 0.65 22.36
N GLY A 13 -4.19 0.70 21.52
CA GLY A 13 -2.80 0.69 21.95
C GLY A 13 -2.30 -0.65 22.49
N ALA A 14 -2.96 -1.77 22.18
CA ALA A 14 -2.56 -3.09 22.67
C ALA A 14 -1.08 -3.41 22.40
N HIS A 15 -0.58 -3.04 21.21
CA HIS A 15 0.80 -3.23 20.79
C HIS A 15 1.84 -2.43 21.58
N LEU A 16 1.42 -1.43 22.38
CA LEU A 16 2.31 -0.65 23.26
C LEU A 16 2.41 -1.24 24.66
N ARG A 17 1.50 -2.15 25.03
CA ARG A 17 1.48 -2.81 26.34
C ARG A 17 2.03 -4.23 26.27
N GLU A 18 1.83 -4.91 25.14
CA GLU A 18 2.20 -6.30 24.95
C GLU A 18 2.90 -6.51 23.61
N ALA A 19 3.89 -7.42 23.62
CA ALA A 19 4.61 -7.81 22.41
C ALA A 19 3.76 -8.80 21.59
N ILE A 20 2.75 -8.27 20.90
CA ILE A 20 1.84 -9.03 20.04
C ILE A 20 2.10 -8.71 18.55
N PRO A 21 1.95 -9.69 17.64
CA PRO A 21 2.09 -9.43 16.21
C PRO A 21 1.12 -8.35 15.73
N LEU A 22 1.63 -7.40 14.94
CA LEU A 22 0.79 -6.45 14.23
C LEU A 22 0.14 -7.13 13.02
N ASP A 23 -1.18 -7.07 12.99
CA ASP A 23 -1.99 -7.45 11.84
C ASP A 23 -1.90 -6.34 10.79
N ILE A 24 -0.97 -6.50 9.85
CA ILE A 24 -0.59 -5.45 8.90
C ILE A 24 -1.68 -5.20 7.86
N GLY A 25 -2.39 -6.23 7.40
CA GLY A 25 -3.49 -6.07 6.45
C GLY A 25 -4.62 -5.28 7.08
N HIS A 26 -5.04 -5.67 8.29
CA HIS A 26 -6.07 -4.92 9.02
C HIS A 26 -5.61 -3.50 9.36
N PHE A 27 -4.33 -3.29 9.67
CA PHE A 27 -3.80 -1.95 9.89
C PHE A 27 -3.89 -1.09 8.62
N ALA A 28 -3.48 -1.62 7.46
CA ALA A 28 -3.60 -0.91 6.20
C ALA A 28 -5.07 -0.55 5.88
N GLU A 29 -5.95 -1.55 5.89
CA GLU A 29 -7.33 -1.38 5.42
C GLU A 29 -8.20 -0.56 6.38
N PHE A 30 -8.06 -0.76 7.70
CA PHE A 30 -9.00 -0.19 8.67
C PHE A 30 -8.40 0.91 9.55
N GLN A 31 -7.08 1.02 9.65
CA GLN A 31 -6.43 2.12 10.39
C GLN A 31 -5.95 3.24 9.49
N LEU A 32 -5.59 2.93 8.23
CA LEU A 32 -5.16 3.89 7.22
C LEU A 32 -6.17 4.07 6.08
N ASP A 33 -7.32 3.40 6.14
CA ASP A 33 -8.36 3.40 5.10
C ASP A 33 -7.80 3.07 3.70
N ALA A 34 -6.79 2.20 3.63
CA ALA A 34 -6.11 1.86 2.39
C ALA A 34 -6.71 0.64 1.69
N ASN A 35 -6.88 0.72 0.37
CA ASN A 35 -7.13 -0.47 -0.43
C ASN A 35 -5.83 -1.25 -0.61
N ILE A 36 -5.90 -2.58 -0.66
CA ILE A 36 -4.78 -3.43 -1.08
C ILE A 36 -5.18 -4.12 -2.37
N ASP A 37 -4.40 -3.93 -3.44
CA ASP A 37 -4.60 -4.58 -4.73
C ASP A 37 -3.36 -5.36 -5.14
N TYR A 38 -3.55 -6.50 -5.81
CA TYR A 38 -2.51 -7.39 -6.26
C TYR A 38 -2.57 -7.49 -7.79
N GLN A 39 -1.52 -7.04 -8.47
CA GLN A 39 -1.42 -7.02 -9.93
C GLN A 39 -0.03 -7.46 -10.36
N GLU A 40 0.17 -7.76 -11.64
CA GLU A 40 1.52 -7.84 -12.21
C GLU A 40 1.86 -6.47 -12.80
N LEU A 41 2.76 -5.73 -12.16
CA LEU A 41 3.01 -4.31 -12.48
C LEU A 41 3.90 -4.14 -13.70
N THR A 42 4.84 -5.06 -13.90
CA THR A 42 5.76 -5.10 -15.03
C THR A 42 6.16 -6.52 -15.35
N LEU A 43 6.34 -6.84 -16.64
CA LEU A 43 6.68 -8.19 -17.09
C LEU A 43 8.06 -8.62 -16.58
N GLU A 44 8.99 -7.68 -16.45
CA GLU A 44 10.36 -7.93 -15.99
C GLU A 44 10.53 -7.82 -14.46
N GLY A 45 9.45 -7.52 -13.71
CA GLY A 45 9.50 -7.35 -12.25
C GLY A 45 10.32 -6.14 -11.78
N SER A 46 10.38 -5.07 -12.58
CA SER A 46 11.12 -3.84 -12.24
C SER A 46 10.40 -2.95 -11.22
N ILE A 47 9.09 -3.12 -11.07
CA ILE A 47 8.29 -2.47 -10.03
C ILE A 47 7.65 -3.56 -9.19
N LEU A 48 7.91 -3.54 -7.88
CA LEU A 48 7.46 -4.58 -6.95
C LEU A 48 6.25 -4.15 -6.12
N GLU A 49 6.13 -2.85 -5.86
CA GLU A 49 5.01 -2.27 -5.13
C GLU A 49 4.81 -0.80 -5.53
N MET A 50 3.64 -0.25 -5.19
CA MET A 50 3.29 1.12 -5.49
C MET A 50 2.25 1.67 -4.50
N SER A 51 2.57 2.80 -3.88
CA SER A 51 1.62 3.62 -3.12
C SER A 51 0.94 4.65 -4.02
N VAL A 52 -0.39 4.61 -4.07
CA VAL A 52 -1.22 5.49 -4.91
C VAL A 52 -1.76 6.64 -4.06
N PHE A 53 -1.23 7.85 -4.25
CA PHE A 53 -1.63 9.05 -3.51
C PHE A 53 -2.77 9.83 -4.18
N GLN A 54 -2.99 9.60 -5.47
CA GLN A 54 -4.03 10.18 -6.30
C GLN A 54 -4.49 9.14 -7.31
N ASP A 55 -5.73 9.24 -7.79
CA ASP A 55 -6.25 8.33 -8.81
C ASP A 55 -5.26 8.20 -9.98
N LEU A 56 -4.83 6.96 -10.21
CA LEU A 56 -3.73 6.66 -11.12
C LEU A 56 -4.20 5.68 -12.18
N LYS A 57 -4.21 6.14 -13.43
CA LYS A 57 -4.32 5.26 -14.58
C LYS A 57 -2.95 4.64 -14.89
N LYS A 58 -2.83 3.32 -14.87
CA LYS A 58 -1.60 2.59 -15.16
C LYS A 58 -1.89 1.31 -15.94
N SER A 59 -0.99 0.97 -16.86
CA SER A 59 -0.99 -0.34 -17.52
C SER A 59 -0.37 -1.39 -16.60
N ILE A 60 -1.08 -2.50 -16.43
CA ILE A 60 -0.59 -3.73 -15.79
C ILE A 60 -0.41 -4.83 -16.82
N VAL A 61 0.26 -5.91 -16.42
CA VAL A 61 0.35 -7.16 -17.18
C VAL A 61 -0.79 -8.09 -16.76
N ARG A 62 -1.38 -8.76 -17.74
CA ARG A 62 -2.41 -9.79 -17.60
C ARG A 62 -1.82 -11.15 -17.96
N GLU A 63 -2.57 -12.20 -17.65
CA GLU A 63 -2.24 -13.56 -18.06
C GLU A 63 -1.91 -13.63 -19.56
N GLY A 64 -0.80 -14.30 -19.89
CA GLY A 64 -0.28 -14.39 -21.26
C GLY A 64 0.53 -13.16 -21.72
N GLY A 65 0.85 -12.22 -20.82
CA GLY A 65 1.72 -11.08 -21.11
C GLY A 65 1.01 -9.89 -21.78
N ALA A 66 -0.31 -9.96 -21.94
CA ALA A 66 -1.10 -8.86 -22.48
C ALA A 66 -1.11 -7.68 -21.51
N LYS A 67 -1.19 -6.45 -22.04
CA LYS A 67 -1.27 -5.22 -21.21
C LYS A 67 -2.71 -4.74 -21.10
N ALA A 68 -3.11 -4.32 -19.90
CA ALA A 68 -4.41 -3.72 -19.65
C ALA A 68 -4.28 -2.45 -18.80
N ASP A 69 -4.96 -1.38 -19.22
CA ASP A 69 -5.08 -0.16 -18.43
C ASP A 69 -6.11 -0.34 -17.33
N ILE A 70 -5.74 0.00 -16.09
CA ILE A 70 -6.65 0.08 -14.96
C ILE A 70 -6.47 1.41 -14.24
N VAL A 71 -7.50 1.80 -13.49
CA VAL A 71 -7.47 2.99 -12.63
C VAL A 71 -7.42 2.51 -11.19
N PHE A 72 -6.34 2.86 -10.51
CA PHE A 72 -6.22 2.67 -9.07
C PHE A 72 -6.74 3.93 -8.37
N PRO A 73 -7.70 3.83 -7.45
CA PRO A 73 -8.11 4.99 -6.66
C PRO A 73 -6.97 5.44 -5.73
N ALA A 74 -6.99 6.71 -5.33
CA ALA A 74 -6.15 7.20 -4.25
C ALA A 74 -6.28 6.32 -2.99
N GLN A 75 -5.26 6.35 -2.13
CA GLN A 75 -5.19 5.54 -0.91
C GLN A 75 -5.13 4.02 -1.22
N THR A 76 -4.47 3.62 -2.31
CA THR A 76 -4.29 2.21 -2.69
C THR A 76 -2.83 1.78 -2.57
N ILE A 77 -2.60 0.65 -1.93
CA ILE A 77 -1.35 -0.09 -1.93
C ILE A 77 -1.46 -1.16 -3.03
N VAL A 78 -0.64 -1.07 -4.07
CA VAL A 78 -0.58 -2.09 -5.13
C VAL A 78 0.68 -2.91 -4.95
N ILE A 79 0.54 -4.23 -4.92
CA ILE A 79 1.65 -5.17 -4.75
C ILE A 79 1.77 -6.03 -5.99
N ASP A 80 3.00 -6.18 -6.48
CA ASP A 80 3.30 -7.13 -7.53
C ASP A 80 3.18 -8.57 -7.00
N HIS A 81 2.20 -9.34 -7.47
CA HIS A 81 2.00 -10.70 -6.97
C HIS A 81 3.09 -11.66 -7.42
N GLU A 82 3.77 -11.41 -8.55
CA GLU A 82 4.93 -12.21 -8.97
C GLU A 82 6.10 -12.03 -8.01
N ALA A 83 6.27 -10.82 -7.47
CA ALA A 83 7.28 -10.54 -6.45
C ALA A 83 7.08 -11.34 -5.15
N LEU A 84 5.86 -11.84 -4.92
CA LEU A 84 5.49 -12.60 -3.72
C LEU A 84 5.30 -14.11 -3.96
N ARG A 85 5.17 -14.58 -5.20
CA ARG A 85 4.76 -15.95 -5.57
C ARG A 85 5.48 -17.06 -4.79
N ASP A 86 6.81 -16.95 -4.66
CA ASP A 86 7.65 -17.94 -3.96
C ASP A 86 8.32 -17.38 -2.69
N SER A 87 7.79 -16.27 -2.17
CA SER A 87 8.35 -15.59 -1.00
C SER A 87 7.69 -16.04 0.30
N PRO A 88 8.41 -16.01 1.44
CA PRO A 88 7.80 -16.26 2.74
C PRO A 88 6.76 -15.18 3.06
N ALA A 89 5.73 -15.54 3.83
CA ALA A 89 4.67 -14.61 4.26
C ALA A 89 5.20 -13.35 4.98
N SER A 90 6.39 -13.43 5.58
CA SER A 90 7.08 -12.27 6.15
C SER A 90 7.38 -11.17 5.13
N ARG A 91 7.67 -11.53 3.86
CA ARG A 91 7.91 -10.56 2.79
C ARG A 91 6.64 -9.77 2.47
N ALA A 92 5.49 -10.44 2.36
CA ALA A 92 4.22 -9.77 2.15
C ALA A 92 3.91 -8.80 3.30
N ARG A 93 4.08 -9.24 4.55
CA ARG A 93 3.89 -8.39 5.73
C ARG A 93 4.83 -7.17 5.74
N PHE A 94 6.09 -7.37 5.38
CA PHE A 94 7.06 -6.27 5.30
C PHE A 94 6.67 -5.27 4.19
N THR A 95 6.30 -5.78 3.01
CA THR A 95 5.92 -4.96 1.86
C THR A 95 4.71 -4.09 2.17
N ILE A 96 3.63 -4.67 2.72
CA ILE A 96 2.45 -3.89 3.11
C ILE A 96 2.81 -2.87 4.21
N ALA A 97 3.64 -3.24 5.18
CA ALA A 97 4.07 -2.31 6.23
C ALA A 97 4.92 -1.15 5.69
N HIS A 98 5.75 -1.42 4.67
CA HIS A 98 6.55 -0.42 3.96
C HIS A 98 5.65 0.59 3.24
N GLU A 99 4.66 0.10 2.48
CA GLU A 99 3.72 0.96 1.77
C GLU A 99 2.79 1.73 2.73
N CYS A 100 2.40 1.13 3.86
CA CYS A 100 1.74 1.86 4.96
C CYS A 100 2.58 3.05 5.42
N ALA A 101 3.90 2.87 5.57
CA ALA A 101 4.79 3.95 5.95
C ALA A 101 4.85 5.05 4.88
N HIS A 102 4.84 4.69 3.59
CA HIS A 102 4.76 5.65 2.50
C HIS A 102 3.47 6.48 2.56
N LEU A 103 2.31 5.85 2.76
CA LEU A 103 1.04 6.55 2.97
C LEU A 103 1.14 7.50 4.18
N ILE A 104 1.56 7.00 5.35
CA ILE A 104 1.68 7.80 6.58
C ILE A 104 2.62 9.00 6.41
N LEU A 105 3.75 8.82 5.73
CA LEU A 105 4.84 9.81 5.68
C LEU A 105 4.69 10.80 4.54
N HIS A 106 4.12 10.38 3.40
CA HIS A 106 4.11 11.18 2.19
C HIS A 106 2.72 11.63 1.73
N GLN A 107 1.63 11.18 2.35
CA GLN A 107 0.29 11.61 1.98
C GLN A 107 0.15 13.13 1.98
N ASN A 108 0.70 13.84 2.97
CA ASN A 108 0.64 15.32 3.00
C ASN A 108 1.58 16.02 2.01
N ILE A 109 2.44 15.28 1.29
CA ILE A 109 3.39 15.82 0.30
C ILE A 109 2.84 15.62 -1.11
N TYR A 110 2.30 14.44 -1.39
CA TYR A 110 1.82 14.07 -2.72
C TYR A 110 0.31 14.18 -2.90
N TYR A 111 -0.45 14.37 -1.81
CA TYR A 111 -1.85 14.76 -1.93
C TYR A 111 -1.95 16.13 -2.60
N ARG A 112 -2.67 16.20 -3.72
CA ARG A 112 -3.18 17.46 -4.27
C ARG A 112 -4.68 17.47 -4.10
N ASP A 113 -5.19 18.61 -3.65
CA ASP A 113 -6.62 18.84 -3.55
C ASP A 113 -7.26 18.64 -4.93
N PRO A 114 -8.18 17.67 -5.10
CA PRO A 114 -8.85 17.43 -6.36
C PRO A 114 -9.74 18.60 -6.81
N LEU A 115 -10.03 19.56 -5.92
CA LEU A 115 -10.80 20.78 -6.22
C LEU A 115 -9.92 21.96 -6.67
N ILE A 116 -8.59 21.83 -6.58
CA ILE A 116 -7.67 22.83 -7.10
C ILE A 116 -7.19 22.33 -8.46
N GLU A 117 -7.90 22.74 -9.52
CA GLU A 117 -7.40 22.59 -10.90
C GLU A 117 -6.02 23.25 -11.00
N SER A 118 -5.05 22.49 -11.48
CA SER A 118 -3.73 23.03 -11.80
C SER A 118 -3.89 24.11 -12.88
N ALA A 119 -3.63 25.36 -12.50
CA ALA A 119 -3.50 26.49 -13.42
C ALA A 119 -2.38 26.30 -14.44
#